data_AF-A0A4Q2ZTP6-F1
#
_entry.id   AF-A0A4Q2ZTP6-F1
#
_cell.length_a   1.000
_cell.length_b   1.000
_cell.length_c   1.000
_cell.angle_alpha   90.00
_cell.angle_beta   90.00
_cell.angle_gamma   90.00
#
_symmetry.space_group_name_H-M   'P 1'
#
loop_
_entity.id
_entity.type
_entity.pdbx_description
1 polymer ?
#
loop_
_entity_poly.entity_id
_entity_poly.type
_entity_poly.pdbx_seq_one_letter_code
_entity_poly.pdbx_strand_id
1 'polypeptide(L)' 'MRSNTLLKKLLEHNTVALVMDRGKYDLIVTNRDTGNAHVVTAWTLSQAYTKAYKDTRRISKDLNF' A
#
# COMPACT_ATOMS: atom_id res chain seq x y z
N MET A 1 2.19 -12.51 -12.41
CA MET A 1 2.42 -11.17 -12.99
C MET A 1 1.55 -10.04 -12.42
N ARG A 2 0.76 -10.22 -11.32
CA ARG A 2 -0.17 -9.16 -10.81
C ARG A 2 0.41 -8.21 -9.73
N SER A 3 1.43 -8.61 -8.98
CA SER A 3 1.97 -7.80 -7.86
C SER A 3 2.79 -6.57 -8.30
N ASN A 4 3.66 -6.69 -9.30
CA ASN A 4 4.51 -5.57 -9.75
C ASN A 4 3.70 -4.39 -10.29
N THR A 5 2.60 -4.65 -10.99
CA THR A 5 1.73 -3.59 -11.52
C THR A 5 1.04 -2.81 -10.40
N LEU A 6 0.63 -3.47 -9.32
CA LEU A 6 -0.01 -2.81 -8.17
C LEU A 6 0.98 -1.98 -7.36
N LEU A 7 2.19 -2.52 -7.13
CA LEU A 7 3.26 -1.78 -6.49
C LEU A 7 3.62 -0.51 -7.28
N LYS A 8 3.76 -0.62 -8.61
CA LYS A 8 4.03 0.54 -9.47
C LYS A 8 2.99 1.64 -9.28
N LYS A 9 1.69 1.28 -9.29
CA LYS A 9 0.60 2.25 -9.05
C LYS A 9 0.62 2.85 -7.66
N LEU A 10 0.94 2.07 -6.64
CA LEU A 10 1.08 2.60 -5.28
C LEU A 10 2.21 3.66 -5.22
N LEU A 11 3.32 3.43 -5.91
CA LEU A 11 4.48 4.32 -5.91
C LEU A 11 4.31 5.61 -6.71
N GLU A 12 3.28 5.73 -7.56
CA GLU A 12 3.04 6.95 -8.37
C GLU A 12 2.84 8.19 -7.49
N HIS A 13 2.05 8.06 -6.43
CA HIS A 13 1.69 9.17 -5.53
C HIS A 13 1.97 8.87 -4.05
N ASN A 14 2.53 7.70 -3.73
CA ASN A 14 2.79 7.30 -2.35
C ASN A 14 4.23 6.80 -2.17
N THR A 15 4.70 6.88 -0.94
CA THR A 15 5.87 6.14 -0.47
C THR A 15 5.41 4.80 0.08
N VAL A 16 6.06 3.71 -0.31
CA VAL A 16 5.73 2.36 0.16
C VAL A 16 6.93 1.80 0.91
N ALA A 17 6.74 1.46 2.18
CA ALA A 17 7.71 0.68 2.95
C ALA A 17 7.17 -0.73 3.20
N LEU A 18 8.05 -1.72 3.09
CA LEU A 18 7.74 -3.11 3.33
C LEU A 18 8.50 -3.58 4.56
N VAL A 19 7.78 -4.09 5.55
CA VAL A 19 8.32 -4.73 6.73
C VAL A 19 7.85 -6.18 6.75
N MET A 20 8.75 -7.10 7.09
CA MET A 20 8.39 -8.50 7.29
C MET A 20 8.58 -8.83 8.77
N ASP A 21 7.51 -9.20 9.44
CA ASP A 21 7.53 -9.61 10.85
C ASP A 21 6.77 -10.94 11.03
N ARG A 22 7.41 -11.91 11.70
CA ARG A 22 6.82 -13.22 12.04
C ARG A 22 6.08 -13.92 10.87
N GLY A 23 6.64 -13.83 9.66
CA GLY A 23 6.06 -14.44 8.45
C GLY A 23 4.87 -13.68 7.85
N LYS A 24 4.57 -12.49 8.37
CA LYS A 24 3.62 -11.53 7.78
C LYS A 24 4.40 -10.40 7.11
N TYR A 25 3.74 -9.78 6.15
CA TYR A 25 4.18 -8.58 5.47
C TYR A 25 3.30 -7.43 5.91
N ASP A 26 3.91 -6.42 6.50
CA ASP A 26 3.32 -5.12 6.75
C ASP A 26 3.75 -4.17 5.65
N LEU A 27 2.77 -3.67 4.91
CA LEU A 27 2.98 -2.68 3.89
C LEU A 27 2.49 -1.33 4.40
N ILE A 28 3.41 -0.39 4.52
CA ILE A 28 3.14 0.97 4.98
C ILE A 28 3.08 1.84 3.73
N VAL A 29 1.90 2.40 3.45
CA VAL A 29 1.69 3.30 2.32
C VAL A 29 1.46 4.70 2.86
N THR A 30 2.34 5.63 2.51
CA THR A 30 2.26 7.03 2.95
C THR A 30 1.97 7.90 1.75
N ASN A 31 0.86 8.63 1.75
CA ASN A 31 0.55 9.60 0.71
C ASN A 31 1.58 10.74 0.78
N ARG A 32 2.20 11.06 -0.36
CA ARG A 32 3.30 12.03 -0.41
C ARG A 32 2.84 13.46 -0.11
N ASP A 33 1.62 13.81 -0.49
CA ASP A 33 1.09 15.18 -0.44
C ASP A 33 0.52 15.51 0.94
N THR A 34 -0.14 14.55 1.58
CA THR A 34 -0.81 14.73 2.88
C THR A 34 -0.01 14.21 4.06
N GLY A 35 0.99 13.34 3.81
CA GLY A 35 1.73 12.64 4.87
C GLY A 35 0.94 11.54 5.58
N ASN A 36 -0.32 11.30 5.19
CA ASN A 36 -1.15 10.27 5.80
C ASN A 36 -0.62 8.87 5.48
N ALA A 37 -0.41 8.06 6.52
CA ALA A 37 0.10 6.71 6.42
C ALA A 37 -0.96 5.67 6.76
N HIS A 38 -0.98 4.60 5.98
CA HIS A 38 -1.82 3.43 6.20
C HIS A 38 -0.96 2.17 6.23
N VAL A 39 -1.20 1.33 7.23
CA VAL A 39 -0.49 0.06 7.41
C VAL A 39 -1.41 -1.09 7.07
N VAL A 40 -0.93 -1.98 6.21
CA VAL A 40 -1.67 -3.15 5.74
C VAL A 40 -0.87 -4.42 6.01
N THR A 41 -1.43 -5.28 6.85
CA THR A 41 -0.83 -6.58 7.17
C THR A 41 -1.42 -7.71 6.30
N ALA A 42 -0.55 -8.55 5.76
CA ALA A 42 -0.93 -9.76 5.04
C ALA A 42 0.08 -10.91 5.19
N TRP A 43 -0.34 -12.14 4.90
CA TRP A 43 0.54 -13.31 4.96
C TRP A 43 1.40 -13.50 3.70
N THR A 44 1.05 -12.83 2.61
CA THR A 44 1.81 -12.88 1.36
C THR A 44 1.96 -11.48 0.80
N LEU A 45 3.09 -11.25 0.13
CA LEU A 45 3.40 -9.96 -0.48
C LEU A 45 2.32 -9.51 -1.49
N SER A 46 1.79 -10.45 -2.27
CA SER A 46 0.74 -10.13 -3.26
C SER A 46 -0.58 -9.72 -2.61
N GLN A 47 -0.93 -10.29 -1.47
CA GLN A 47 -2.10 -9.87 -0.71
C GLN A 47 -1.88 -8.49 -0.09
N ALA A 48 -0.66 -8.22 0.41
CA ALA A 48 -0.30 -6.91 0.97
C ALA A 48 -0.51 -5.80 -0.07
N TYR A 49 0.05 -5.94 -1.27
CA TYR A 49 -0.15 -4.98 -2.36
C TYR A 49 -1.62 -4.84 -2.78
N THR A 50 -2.36 -5.94 -2.82
CA THR A 50 -3.78 -5.92 -3.24
C THR A 50 -4.65 -5.18 -2.23
N LYS A 51 -4.46 -5.45 -0.93
CA LYS A 51 -5.17 -4.77 0.14
C LYS A 51 -4.80 -3.29 0.18
N ALA A 52 -3.51 -2.98 0.17
CA ALA A 52 -3.02 -1.61 0.17
C ALA A 52 -3.56 -0.79 -1.00
N TYR A 53 -3.55 -1.33 -2.22
CA TYR A 53 -4.13 -0.64 -3.38
C TYR A 53 -5.65 -0.44 -3.27
N LYS A 54 -6.38 -1.39 -2.67
CA LYS A 54 -7.83 -1.23 -2.46
C LYS A 54 -8.13 -0.19 -1.39
N ASP A 55 -7.35 -0.16 -0.32
CA ASP A 55 -7.51 0.79 0.77
C ASP A 55 -7.18 2.20 0.28
N THR A 56 -6.07 2.41 -0.43
CA THR A 56 -5.77 3.73 -1.03
C THR A 56 -6.86 4.17 -2.01
N ARG A 57 -7.46 3.26 -2.78
CA ARG A 57 -8.59 3.59 -3.69
C ARG A 57 -9.92 3.85 -2.99
N ARG A 58 -10.13 3.29 -1.79
CA ARG A 58 -11.32 3.59 -0.97
C ARG A 58 -11.14 4.93 -0.27
N ILE A 59 -9.94 5.16 0.24
CA ILE A 59 -9.57 6.36 0.98
C ILE A 59 -9.30 7.52 0.01
N SER A 60 -9.05 7.29 -1.28
CA SER A 60 -8.94 8.34 -2.32
C SER A 60 -10.23 9.16 -2.54
N LYS A 61 -11.35 8.84 -1.85
CA LYS A 61 -12.49 9.76 -1.74
C LYS A 61 -12.27 10.85 -0.69
N ASP A 62 -11.43 10.60 0.32
CA ASP A 62 -11.08 11.53 1.40
C ASP A 62 -9.65 12.09 1.28
N LEU A 63 -8.78 11.42 0.50
CA LEU A 63 -7.47 11.90 0.09
C LEU A 63 -7.57 12.34 -1.37
N ASN A 64 -7.88 13.62 -1.62
CA ASN A 64 -7.86 14.20 -2.96
C ASN A 64 -6.47 14.00 -3.59
N PHE A 65 -6.42 13.21 -4.66
CA PHE A 65 -5.30 13.07 -5.59
C PHE A 65 -5.50 14.00 -6.78
#